data_AF-A0A7Y3KVC1-F1
#
_entry.id   AF-A0A7Y3KVC1-F1
#
_cell.length_a   1.000
_cell.length_b   1.000
_cell.length_c   1.000
_cell.angle_alpha   90.00
_cell.angle_beta   90.00
_cell.angle_gamma   90.00
#
_symmetry.space_group_name_H-M   'P 1'
#
loop_
_entity.id
_entity.type
_entity.pdbx_description
1 polymer ?
#
loop_
_entity_poly.entity_id
_entity_poly.type
_entity_poly.pdbx_seq_one_letter_code
_entity_poly.pdbx_strand_id
1 'polypeptide(L)'
;GKWIHSTDWKLPANTVINMTVLQYDSGSPLRNQEWGQVTGVNGSAASLNGSPYSYYNSYSGNGVGHTFTVPALGIDVPLVGVSSSSTNICGTAPCGTNFDHNTITFSFKTPGAGNYPWQCFVPCGLGYLYGNGGPMSTQGYMGGFLEVVQ
;
A
#
# COMPACT_ATOMS: atom_id res chain seq x y z
N GLY A 1 6.57 9.71 18.32
CA GLY A 1 5.17 9.24 18.17
C GLY A 1 5.07 7.81 18.67
N LYS A 2 3.89 7.39 19.12
CA LYS A 2 3.62 5.99 19.49
C LYS A 2 3.31 5.20 18.21
N TRP A 3 4.03 4.12 17.95
CA TRP A 3 3.67 3.19 16.88
C TRP A 3 2.39 2.46 17.27
N ILE A 4 1.38 2.50 16.40
CA ILE A 4 0.09 1.85 16.62
C ILE A 4 -0.02 0.74 15.58
N HIS A 5 -0.11 -0.51 16.04
CA HIS A 5 -0.40 -1.63 15.17
C HIS A 5 -1.90 -1.63 14.86
N SER A 6 -2.28 -0.96 13.79
CA SER A 6 -3.68 -0.89 13.34
C SER A 6 -3.72 -0.69 11.84
N THR A 7 -4.75 -1.25 11.23
CA THR A 7 -5.20 -0.94 9.87
C THR A 7 -6.36 0.05 9.87
N ASP A 8 -6.90 0.37 11.05
CA ASP A 8 -7.98 1.33 11.24
C ASP A 8 -7.39 2.62 11.81
N TRP A 9 -7.52 3.72 11.08
CA TRP A 9 -6.90 5.00 11.41
C TRP A 9 -7.94 6.11 11.50
N LYS A 10 -7.90 6.87 12.60
CA LYS A 10 -8.66 8.11 12.75
C LYS A 10 -7.91 9.27 12.12
N LEU A 11 -8.53 9.92 11.14
CA LEU A 11 -7.93 11.01 10.37
C LEU A 11 -8.81 12.26 10.44
N PRO A 12 -8.24 13.47 10.50
CA PRO A 12 -9.03 14.71 10.43
C PRO A 12 -9.65 14.89 9.04
N ALA A 13 -10.85 15.46 8.98
CA ALA A 13 -11.53 15.81 7.75
C ALA A 13 -10.81 16.92 6.97
N ASN A 14 -10.98 16.94 5.64
CA ASN A 14 -10.49 18.00 4.75
C ASN A 14 -8.99 18.32 4.86
N THR A 15 -8.19 17.35 5.30
CA THR A 15 -6.79 17.54 5.67
C THR A 15 -5.89 16.74 4.75
N VAL A 16 -4.71 17.29 4.43
CA VAL A 16 -3.68 16.56 3.69
C VAL A 16 -2.98 15.60 4.64
N ILE A 17 -3.05 14.31 4.30
CA ILE A 17 -2.38 13.24 5.01
C ILE A 17 -1.14 12.87 4.22
N ASN A 18 0.02 12.88 4.89
CA ASN A 18 1.28 12.37 4.33
C ASN A 18 1.46 10.95 4.82
N MET A 19 1.52 10.00 3.89
CA MET A 19 1.66 8.58 4.17
C MET A 19 3.07 8.12 3.83
N THR A 20 3.64 7.33 4.73
CA THR A 20 4.89 6.60 4.51
C THR A 20 4.61 5.13 4.75
N VAL A 21 4.84 4.31 3.73
CA VAL A 21 4.69 2.86 3.77
C VAL A 21 6.08 2.24 3.65
N LEU A 22 6.38 1.30 4.54
CA LEU A 22 7.55 0.45 4.44
C LEU A 22 7.10 -0.89 3.85
N GLN A 23 7.45 -1.13 2.60
CA GLN A 23 7.09 -2.34 1.86
C GLN A 23 8.25 -3.34 1.94
N TYR A 24 8.05 -4.41 2.71
CA TYR A 24 9.03 -5.46 2.98
C TYR A 24 8.88 -6.66 2.04
N ASP A 25 7.70 -6.84 1.45
CA ASP A 25 7.40 -8.03 0.66
C ASP A 25 7.97 -7.94 -0.75
N SER A 26 8.29 -9.10 -1.31
CA SER A 26 8.61 -9.22 -2.73
C SER A 26 7.38 -8.96 -3.59
N GLY A 27 7.60 -8.67 -4.87
CA GLY A 27 6.54 -8.37 -5.82
C GLY A 27 6.35 -9.46 -6.86
N SER A 28 5.25 -9.34 -7.61
CA SER A 28 4.97 -10.18 -8.77
C SER A 28 4.31 -9.36 -9.88
N PRO A 29 4.24 -9.89 -11.11
CA PRO A 29 3.43 -9.29 -12.16
C PRO A 29 1.95 -9.24 -11.77
N LEU A 30 1.33 -8.07 -11.94
CA LEU A 30 -0.09 -7.87 -11.73
C LEU A 30 -0.90 -8.53 -12.85
N ARG A 31 -2.07 -9.08 -12.49
CA ARG A 31 -3.05 -9.60 -13.47
C ARG A 31 -3.69 -8.50 -14.30
N ASN A 32 -3.80 -7.29 -13.73
CA ASN A 32 -4.27 -6.09 -14.41
C ASN A 32 -3.29 -4.95 -14.08
N GLN A 33 -2.69 -4.34 -15.10
CA GLN A 33 -1.74 -3.24 -14.93
C GLN A 33 -2.40 -1.91 -14.54
N GLU A 34 -3.73 -1.80 -14.54
CA GLU A 34 -4.43 -0.64 -13.99
C GLU A 34 -4.08 -0.43 -12.52
N TRP A 35 -3.91 -1.51 -11.75
CA TRP A 35 -3.41 -1.46 -10.36
C TRP A 35 -1.93 -1.06 -10.24
N GLY A 36 -1.25 -0.88 -11.37
CA GLY A 36 0.08 -0.30 -11.44
C GLY A 36 0.07 1.23 -11.53
N GLN A 37 -1.10 1.86 -11.62
CA GLN A 37 -1.23 3.32 -11.72
C GLN A 37 -1.31 3.96 -10.34
N VAL A 38 -0.75 5.16 -10.21
CA VAL A 38 -0.93 5.98 -9.02
C VAL A 38 -2.09 6.94 -9.26
N THR A 39 -3.17 6.80 -8.49
CA THR A 39 -4.39 7.63 -8.62
C THR A 39 -4.84 8.18 -7.27
N GLY A 40 -5.64 9.25 -7.29
CA GLY A 40 -6.27 9.83 -6.08
C GLY A 40 -5.31 10.49 -5.08
N VAL A 41 -4.01 10.56 -5.39
CA VAL A 41 -2.99 11.23 -4.56
C VAL A 41 -2.64 12.61 -5.10
N ASN A 42 -2.16 13.48 -4.22
CA ASN A 42 -1.72 14.83 -4.55
C ASN A 42 -0.53 14.77 -5.53
N GLY A 43 -0.60 15.57 -6.60
CA GLY A 43 0.45 15.58 -7.63
C GLY A 43 0.45 14.37 -8.57
N SER A 44 -0.51 13.44 -8.42
CA SER A 44 -0.68 12.27 -9.29
C SER A 44 0.56 11.37 -9.37
N ALA A 45 1.38 11.37 -8.32
CA ALA A 45 2.57 10.55 -8.20
C ALA A 45 2.86 10.21 -6.74
N ALA A 46 3.42 9.02 -6.53
CA ALA A 46 4.04 8.60 -5.28
C ALA A 46 5.57 8.68 -5.44
N SER A 47 6.30 8.45 -4.36
CA SER A 47 7.76 8.33 -4.37
C SER A 47 8.17 6.95 -3.93
N LEU A 48 9.04 6.31 -4.69
CA LEU A 48 9.71 5.04 -4.38
C LEU A 48 11.17 5.36 -4.03
N ASN A 49 11.56 5.18 -2.77
CA ASN A 49 12.90 5.46 -2.27
C ASN A 49 13.41 6.86 -2.66
N GLY A 50 12.53 7.87 -2.62
CA GLY A 50 12.83 9.25 -2.99
C GLY A 50 12.65 9.58 -4.49
N SER A 51 12.46 8.58 -5.35
CA SER A 51 12.23 8.78 -6.79
C SER A 51 10.74 8.79 -7.13
N PRO A 52 10.21 9.83 -7.80
CA PRO A 52 8.79 9.90 -8.11
C PRO A 52 8.38 8.86 -9.17
N TYR A 53 7.16 8.34 -9.05
CA TYR A 53 6.52 7.50 -10.07
C TYR A 53 5.01 7.72 -10.07
N SER A 54 4.41 7.74 -11.26
CA SER A 54 2.95 7.80 -11.47
C SER A 54 2.38 6.48 -11.98
N TYR A 55 3.26 5.56 -12.40
CA TYR A 55 2.92 4.24 -12.88
C TYR A 55 4.10 3.29 -12.64
N TYR A 56 3.81 2.04 -12.31
CA TYR A 56 4.80 0.98 -12.20
C TYR A 56 4.38 -0.21 -13.06
N ASN A 57 5.16 -0.50 -14.11
CA ASN A 57 4.97 -1.69 -14.92
C ASN A 57 5.44 -2.94 -14.17
N SER A 58 4.49 -3.70 -13.62
CA SER A 58 4.80 -4.87 -12.79
C SER A 58 5.36 -6.07 -13.56
N TYR A 59 5.33 -6.07 -14.90
CA TYR A 59 6.04 -7.07 -15.72
C TYR A 59 7.55 -6.80 -15.81
N SER A 60 8.01 -5.66 -15.30
CA SER A 60 9.42 -5.26 -15.27
C SER A 60 9.88 -5.00 -13.84
N GLY A 61 11.18 -5.11 -13.60
CA GLY A 61 11.76 -4.87 -12.28
C GLY A 61 11.33 -5.93 -11.25
N ASN A 62 10.91 -5.47 -10.06
CA ASN A 62 10.62 -6.34 -8.91
C ASN A 62 9.13 -6.64 -8.75
N GLY A 63 8.28 -6.19 -9.69
CA GLY A 63 6.84 -6.34 -9.59
C GLY A 63 6.21 -5.52 -8.47
N VAL A 64 4.93 -5.79 -8.21
CA VAL A 64 4.15 -5.13 -7.16
C VAL A 64 3.77 -6.18 -6.11
N GLY A 65 4.09 -5.89 -4.85
CA GLY A 65 3.76 -6.78 -3.73
C GLY A 65 2.34 -6.53 -3.22
N HIS A 66 1.98 -5.26 -3.05
CA HIS A 66 0.69 -4.82 -2.49
C HIS A 66 0.17 -3.58 -3.23
N THR A 67 -1.06 -3.18 -2.95
CA THR A 67 -1.56 -1.83 -3.22
C THR A 67 -2.08 -1.21 -1.93
N PHE A 68 -2.03 0.12 -1.84
CA PHE A 68 -2.87 0.86 -0.94
C PHE A 68 -3.99 1.51 -1.75
N THR A 69 -5.20 0.95 -1.64
CA THR A 69 -6.33 1.38 -2.45
C THR A 69 -7.49 1.80 -1.56
N VAL A 70 -8.07 2.98 -1.82
CA VAL A 70 -9.29 3.49 -1.18
C VAL A 70 -10.30 3.80 -2.28
N PRO A 71 -11.15 2.84 -2.68
CA PRO A 71 -11.97 2.98 -3.88
C PRO A 71 -12.88 4.20 -3.87
N ALA A 72 -13.50 4.49 -2.71
CA ALA A 72 -14.40 5.65 -2.54
C ALA A 72 -13.70 7.00 -2.73
N LEU A 73 -12.37 7.05 -2.63
CA LEU A 73 -11.56 8.24 -2.83
C LEU A 73 -10.80 8.23 -4.16
N GLY A 74 -10.95 7.17 -4.97
CA GLY A 74 -10.18 6.96 -6.19
C GLY A 74 -8.67 6.81 -5.94
N ILE A 75 -8.27 6.49 -4.71
CA ILE A 75 -6.85 6.31 -4.35
C ILE A 75 -6.43 4.90 -4.76
N ASP A 76 -5.34 4.82 -5.50
CA ASP A 76 -4.60 3.59 -5.73
C ASP A 76 -3.10 3.91 -5.75
N VAL A 77 -2.32 3.16 -4.99
CA VAL A 77 -0.86 3.29 -4.95
C VAL A 77 -0.26 1.90 -4.95
N PRO A 78 0.40 1.44 -6.04
CA PRO A 78 1.10 0.18 -6.04
C PRO A 78 2.35 0.26 -5.16
N LEU A 79 2.48 -0.73 -4.29
CA LEU A 79 3.59 -0.89 -3.36
C LEU A 79 4.61 -1.87 -3.95
N VAL A 80 5.63 -1.29 -4.60
CA VAL A 80 6.67 -2.00 -5.35
C VAL A 80 7.44 -2.97 -4.45
N GLY A 81 7.58 -4.21 -4.92
CA GLY A 81 8.28 -5.26 -4.18
C GLY A 81 9.76 -4.97 -3.98
N VAL A 82 10.32 -5.49 -2.88
CA VAL A 82 11.76 -5.42 -2.63
C VAL A 82 12.56 -6.16 -3.71
N SER A 83 13.85 -5.82 -3.84
CA SER A 83 14.74 -6.43 -4.83
C SER A 83 14.80 -7.96 -4.66
N SER A 84 14.74 -8.70 -5.76
CA SER A 84 14.99 -10.15 -5.74
C SER A 84 16.43 -10.51 -5.33
N SER A 85 17.34 -9.54 -5.32
CA SER A 85 18.72 -9.69 -4.84
C SER A 85 18.90 -9.35 -3.36
N SER A 86 17.83 -8.95 -2.67
CA SER A 86 17.89 -8.63 -1.24
C SER A 86 18.18 -9.89 -0.44
N THR A 87 19.11 -9.79 0.51
CA THR A 87 19.57 -10.90 1.35
C THR A 87 19.07 -10.82 2.79
N ASN A 88 18.50 -9.68 3.18
CA ASN A 88 18.02 -9.40 4.53
C ASN A 88 16.51 -9.15 4.53
N ILE A 89 15.76 -10.13 4.00
CA ILE A 89 14.30 -10.10 3.90
C ILE A 89 13.66 -10.46 5.25
N CYS A 90 12.56 -9.79 5.59
CA CYS A 90 11.73 -10.16 6.72
C CYS A 90 10.86 -11.39 6.38
N GLY A 91 11.07 -12.52 7.06
CA GLY A 91 10.29 -13.74 6.80
C GLY A 91 8.90 -13.77 7.44
N THR A 92 8.70 -13.05 8.56
CA THR A 92 7.44 -13.03 9.30
C THR A 92 7.22 -11.65 9.92
N ALA A 93 6.08 -11.03 9.65
CA ALA A 93 5.69 -9.76 10.26
C ALA A 93 5.38 -9.91 11.78
N PRO A 94 5.54 -8.86 12.60
CA PRO A 94 5.95 -7.50 12.24
C PRO A 94 7.45 -7.35 11.98
N CYS A 95 7.80 -6.60 10.94
CA CYS A 95 9.18 -6.37 10.52
C CYS A 95 9.77 -5.10 11.15
N GLY A 96 11.01 -5.17 11.61
CA GLY A 96 11.79 -4.00 12.03
C GLY A 96 12.37 -3.23 10.84
N THR A 97 12.75 -1.97 11.05
CA THR A 97 13.35 -1.11 10.02
C THR A 97 14.76 -1.53 9.60
N ASN A 98 15.33 -2.54 10.25
CA ASN A 98 16.63 -3.13 9.95
C ASN A 98 16.57 -4.18 8.83
N PHE A 99 15.38 -4.61 8.40
CA PHE A 99 15.20 -5.48 7.24
C PHE A 99 15.14 -4.65 5.95
N ASP A 100 15.50 -5.27 4.83
CA ASP A 100 15.41 -4.64 3.52
C ASP A 100 13.94 -4.32 3.19
N HIS A 101 13.70 -3.09 2.74
CA HIS A 101 12.37 -2.60 2.38
C HIS A 101 12.47 -1.47 1.37
N ASN A 102 11.38 -1.26 0.63
CA ASN A 102 11.16 -0.02 -0.10
C ASN A 102 10.40 0.97 0.78
N THR A 103 10.82 2.23 0.76
CA THR A 103 10.05 3.33 1.35
C THR A 103 9.19 3.98 0.27
N ILE A 104 7.88 3.92 0.44
CA ILE A 104 6.92 4.50 -0.49
C ILE A 104 6.18 5.63 0.21
N THR A 105 6.24 6.83 -0.37
CA THR A 105 5.57 8.00 0.19
C THR A 105 4.61 8.63 -0.80
N PHE A 106 3.49 9.10 -0.29
CA PHE A 106 2.48 9.82 -1.07
C PHE A 106 1.64 10.67 -0.12
N SER A 107 0.84 11.57 -0.66
CA SER A 107 -0.12 12.33 0.14
C SER A 107 -1.47 12.38 -0.54
N PHE A 108 -2.54 12.44 0.24
CA PHE A 108 -3.90 12.58 -0.25
C PHE A 108 -4.69 13.49 0.69
N LYS A 109 -5.76 14.08 0.18
CA LYS A 109 -6.66 14.90 1.00
C LYS A 109 -7.84 14.06 1.47
N THR A 110 -8.09 14.02 2.77
CA THR A 110 -9.30 13.39 3.32
C THR A 110 -10.54 14.20 2.93
N PRO A 111 -11.69 13.53 2.71
CA PRO A 111 -12.97 14.20 2.49
C PRO A 111 -13.58 14.70 3.82
N GLY A 112 -14.90 14.93 3.83
CA GLY A 112 -15.67 15.12 5.06
C GLY A 112 -15.69 13.89 5.96
N ALA A 113 -16.29 14.04 7.15
CA ALA A 113 -16.40 12.95 8.11
C ALA A 113 -17.14 11.73 7.54
N GLY A 114 -16.64 10.54 7.84
CA GLY A 114 -17.15 9.29 7.27
C GLY A 114 -16.18 8.14 7.46
N ASN A 115 -16.58 6.94 7.05
CA ASN A 115 -15.76 5.75 7.15
C ASN A 115 -15.41 5.24 5.74
N TYR A 116 -14.12 5.23 5.39
CA TYR A 116 -13.66 4.90 4.04
C TYR A 116 -12.80 3.63 4.09
N PRO A 117 -13.30 2.49 3.55
CA PRO A 117 -12.53 1.26 3.56
C PRO A 117 -11.33 1.38 2.62
N TRP A 118 -10.19 0.90 3.09
CA TRP A 118 -9.02 0.65 2.26
C TRP A 118 -8.73 -0.84 2.22
N GLN A 119 -8.20 -1.30 1.09
CA GLN A 119 -7.83 -2.70 0.91
C GLN A 119 -6.71 -2.80 -0.11
N CYS A 120 -5.83 -3.78 0.05
CA CYS A 120 -4.94 -4.18 -1.03
C CYS A 120 -5.73 -5.06 -2.03
N PHE A 121 -5.49 -4.87 -3.33
CA PHE A 121 -6.14 -5.62 -4.41
C PHE A 121 -5.19 -6.57 -5.14
N VAL A 122 -3.94 -6.66 -4.69
CA VAL A 122 -2.99 -7.67 -5.16
C VAL A 122 -3.22 -8.95 -4.37
N PRO A 123 -3.49 -10.11 -5.00
CA PRO A 123 -3.65 -11.38 -4.32
C PRO A 123 -2.27 -11.92 -3.88
N CYS A 124 -1.67 -11.29 -2.88
CA CYS A 124 -0.35 -11.61 -2.33
C CYS A 124 -0.42 -12.73 -1.27
N GLY A 125 0.72 -13.39 -1.01
CA GLY A 125 0.90 -14.37 0.07
C GLY A 125 0.81 -15.83 -0.37
N LEU A 126 -0.22 -16.24 -1.12
CA LEU A 126 -0.39 -17.64 -1.57
C LEU A 126 -0.96 -17.80 -2.99
N GLY A 127 -1.07 -16.70 -3.75
CA GLY A 127 -1.50 -16.77 -5.16
C GLY A 127 -2.88 -17.41 -5.34
N TYR A 128 -3.80 -17.18 -4.39
CA TYR A 128 -5.12 -17.78 -4.39
C TYR A 128 -5.79 -17.60 -5.76
N LEU A 129 -6.16 -18.73 -6.37
CA LEU A 129 -6.66 -18.78 -7.75
C LEU A 129 -7.86 -17.83 -7.96
N TYR A 130 -8.67 -17.66 -6.92
CA TYR A 130 -9.91 -16.89 -6.90
C TYR A 130 -9.82 -15.48 -6.27
N GLY A 131 -8.62 -14.94 -6.03
CA GLY A 131 -8.44 -13.54 -5.62
C GLY A 131 -8.02 -13.33 -4.16
N ASN A 132 -8.64 -12.37 -3.48
CA ASN A 132 -8.25 -11.93 -2.13
C ASN A 132 -8.59 -13.00 -1.08
N GLY A 133 -7.58 -13.75 -0.61
CA GLY A 133 -7.69 -14.71 0.48
C GLY A 133 -6.50 -14.62 1.45
N GLY A 134 -6.55 -15.38 2.55
CA GLY A 134 -5.50 -15.35 3.57
C GLY A 134 -5.39 -13.95 4.20
N PRO A 135 -4.18 -13.34 4.30
CA PRO A 135 -3.98 -12.00 4.87
C PRO A 135 -4.86 -10.91 4.23
N MET A 136 -5.27 -11.10 2.98
CA MET A 136 -6.17 -10.20 2.25
C MET A 136 -7.62 -10.21 2.72
N SER A 137 -8.00 -11.28 3.41
CA SER A 137 -9.33 -11.46 4.03
C SER A 137 -9.27 -11.40 5.56
N THR A 138 -8.09 -11.23 6.14
CA THR A 138 -7.90 -11.15 7.60
C THR A 138 -7.98 -9.70 8.05
N GLN A 139 -8.93 -9.42 8.95
CA GLN A 139 -9.03 -8.11 9.59
C GLN A 139 -7.73 -7.75 10.31
N GLY A 140 -7.26 -6.52 10.17
CA GLY A 140 -6.00 -6.07 10.78
C GLY A 140 -4.74 -6.28 9.94
N TYR A 141 -4.87 -6.80 8.71
CA TYR A 141 -3.73 -7.04 7.81
C TYR A 141 -3.78 -6.13 6.58
N MET A 142 -4.33 -6.62 5.47
CA MET A 142 -4.23 -5.96 4.16
C MET A 142 -5.51 -5.22 3.78
N GLY A 143 -6.15 -4.67 4.80
CA GLY A 143 -7.33 -3.84 4.69
C GLY A 143 -7.82 -3.35 6.06
N GLY A 144 -8.56 -2.25 6.03
CA GLY A 144 -9.10 -1.59 7.21
C GLY A 144 -9.86 -0.33 6.83
N PHE A 145 -9.92 0.63 7.75
CA PHE A 145 -10.73 1.82 7.59
C PHE A 145 -9.97 3.12 7.84
N LEU A 146 -10.28 4.12 7.02
CA LEU A 146 -9.98 5.52 7.30
C LEU A 146 -11.24 6.12 7.95
N GLU A 147 -11.24 6.21 9.28
CA GLU A 147 -12.28 6.88 10.05
C GLU A 147 -11.99 8.38 10.03
N VAL A 148 -12.65 9.10 9.11
CA VAL A 148 -12.49 10.54 8.99
C VAL A 148 -13.43 11.22 10.00
N VAL A 149 -12.86 11.99 10.91
CA VAL A 149 -13.55 12.70 11.99
C VAL A 149 -13.45 14.21 11.79
N GLN A 150 -14.39 14.96 12.39
CA GLN A 150 -14.40 16.42 12.35
C GLN A 150 -13.23 17.03 13.13
#